data_AF-A0A7C8YW35-F1
#
_entry.id   AF-A0A7C8YW35-F1
#
_cell.length_a   1.000
_cell.length_b   1.000
_cell.length_c   1.000
_cell.angle_alpha   90.00
_cell.angle_beta   90.00
_cell.angle_gamma   90.00
#
_symmetry.space_group_name_H-M   'P 1'
#
loop_
_entity.id
_entity.type
_entity.pdbx_description
1 polymer ?
#
loop_
_entity_poly.entity_id
_entity_poly.type
_entity_poly.pdbx_seq_one_letter_code
_entity_poly.pdbx_strand_id
1 'polypeptide(L)'
;MSFGGSSAGSGGQAGRKTYEFGRTYVVRPKGKHQATIVWLHGLGDNGGSWSQILETLPLPNIKWICPTAPSRPISLFGGFPSTAWFDVVDLSEDSPDDEEGLDAAVAH
;
A
#
# COMPACT_ATOMS: atom_id res chain seq x y z
N MET A 1 15.86 -14.17 54.50
CA MET A 1 16.41 -13.59 53.26
C MET A 1 15.71 -14.25 52.09
N SER A 2 14.85 -13.53 51.38
CA SER A 2 14.17 -14.02 50.18
C SER A 2 14.85 -13.40 48.96
N PHE A 3 15.22 -14.21 47.98
CA PHE A 3 15.56 -13.73 46.64
C PHE A 3 14.68 -14.49 45.65
N GLY A 4 13.54 -13.89 45.35
CA GLY A 4 12.77 -14.19 44.15
C GLY A 4 13.33 -13.39 42.98
N GLY A 5 13.37 -14.01 41.81
CA GLY A 5 13.84 -13.38 40.58
C GLY A 5 13.48 -14.24 39.38
N SER A 6 12.18 -14.39 39.10
CA SER A 6 11.71 -14.90 37.82
C SER A 6 11.99 -13.85 36.75
N SER A 7 12.87 -14.18 35.80
CA SER A 7 13.14 -13.35 34.63
C SER A 7 11.93 -13.34 33.70
N ALA A 8 11.18 -12.24 33.70
CA ALA A 8 10.21 -11.93 32.66
C ALA A 8 11.00 -11.47 31.41
N GLY A 9 11.14 -12.36 30.43
CA GLY A 9 11.64 -12.03 29.10
C GLY A 9 10.53 -11.36 28.29
N SER A 10 10.77 -10.09 27.95
CA SER A 10 9.94 -9.17 27.18
C SER A 10 9.30 -9.82 25.95
N GLY A 11 8.01 -10.14 26.04
CA GLY A 11 7.16 -10.31 24.87
C GLY A 11 6.92 -8.93 24.25
N GLY A 12 7.78 -8.55 23.31
CA GLY A 12 7.52 -7.38 22.48
C GLY A 12 6.23 -7.64 21.70
N GLN A 13 5.13 -7.00 22.13
CA GLN A 13 4.00 -6.78 21.25
C GLN A 13 4.54 -6.00 20.05
N ALA A 14 4.71 -6.67 18.93
CA ALA A 14 4.80 -6.00 17.65
C ALA A 14 3.51 -5.17 17.53
N GLY A 15 3.61 -3.88 17.84
CA GLY A 15 2.50 -2.97 17.71
C GLY A 15 2.08 -3.01 16.25
N ARG A 16 0.83 -3.41 16.00
CA ARG A 16 0.25 -3.47 14.66
C ARG A 16 0.56 -2.15 13.94
N LYS A 17 1.43 -2.18 12.92
CA LYS A 17 1.75 -0.96 12.18
C LYS A 17 0.47 -0.44 11.54
N THR A 18 0.07 0.76 11.92
CA THR A 18 -1.06 1.46 11.29
C THR A 18 -0.55 2.17 10.04
N TYR A 19 -1.00 1.73 8.88
CA TYR A 19 -0.67 2.37 7.61
C TYR A 19 -1.69 3.46 7.29
N GLU A 20 -1.22 4.69 7.10
CA GLU A 20 -2.07 5.80 6.63
C GLU A 20 -2.05 5.87 5.11
N PHE A 21 -3.10 5.31 4.49
CA PHE A 21 -3.26 5.34 3.04
C PHE A 21 -3.51 6.76 2.55
N GLY A 22 -2.93 7.06 1.38
CA GLY A 22 -3.13 8.35 0.74
C GLY A 22 -4.54 8.52 0.16
N ARG A 23 -4.78 9.69 -0.41
CA ARG A 23 -6.08 10.02 -0.99
C ARG A 23 -6.45 9.06 -2.13
N THR A 24 -7.71 8.60 -2.12
CA THR A 24 -8.31 7.89 -3.26
C THR A 24 -8.95 8.87 -4.24
N TYR A 25 -8.73 8.62 -5.54
CA TYR A 25 -9.29 9.39 -6.65
C TYR A 25 -10.30 8.52 -7.40
N VAL A 26 -11.46 9.09 -7.74
CA VAL A 26 -12.53 8.36 -8.43
C VAL A 26 -12.87 9.07 -9.72
N VAL A 27 -12.68 8.38 -10.84
CA VAL A 27 -13.14 8.83 -12.17
C VAL A 27 -14.49 8.20 -12.42
N ARG A 28 -15.51 9.04 -12.62
CA ARG A 28 -16.87 8.57 -12.90
C ARG A 28 -16.97 8.06 -14.34
N PRO A 29 -17.78 7.01 -14.59
CA PRO A 29 -18.08 6.60 -15.96
C PRO A 29 -18.78 7.73 -16.70
N LYS A 30 -18.42 7.95 -17.96
CA LYS A 30 -19.00 8.99 -18.82
C LYS A 30 -20.37 8.58 -19.39
N GLY A 31 -20.61 7.27 -19.51
CA GLY A 31 -21.85 6.67 -19.97
C GLY A 31 -22.51 5.79 -18.90
N LYS A 32 -23.40 4.88 -19.33
CA LYS A 32 -24.02 3.90 -18.41
C LYS A 32 -22.93 3.06 -17.76
N HIS A 33 -22.86 3.09 -16.43
CA HIS A 33 -21.89 2.31 -15.68
C HIS A 33 -22.09 0.80 -15.92
N GLN A 34 -21.04 0.09 -16.30
CA GLN A 34 -21.06 -1.37 -16.51
C GLN A 34 -19.92 -2.09 -15.79
N ALA A 35 -18.80 -1.42 -15.54
CA ALA A 35 -17.65 -2.01 -14.86
C ALA A 35 -17.00 -1.02 -13.90
N THR A 36 -16.37 -1.54 -12.85
CA THR A 36 -15.49 -0.78 -11.96
C THR A 36 -14.12 -1.44 -11.99
N ILE A 37 -13.07 -0.63 -12.14
CA ILE A 37 -11.68 -1.08 -12.04
C ILE A 37 -11.03 -0.32 -10.89
N VAL A 38 -10.38 -1.07 -9.99
CA VAL A 38 -9.43 -0.51 -9.01
C VAL A 38 -8.05 -0.54 -9.67
N TRP A 39 -7.42 0.62 -9.82
CA TRP A 39 -6.12 0.76 -10.46
C TRP A 39 -5.07 1.16 -9.43
N LEU A 40 -4.10 0.28 -9.19
CA LEU A 40 -2.99 0.53 -8.28
C LEU A 40 -1.83 1.15 -9.05
N HIS A 41 -1.32 2.28 -8.55
CA HIS A 41 -0.14 2.92 -9.12
C HIS A 41 1.16 2.16 -8.76
N GLY A 42 2.24 2.42 -9.49
CA GLY A 42 3.57 1.87 -9.20
C GLY A 42 4.27 2.59 -8.04
N LEU A 43 5.39 2.03 -7.57
CA LEU A 43 6.24 2.59 -6.51
C LEU A 43 6.58 4.07 -6.78
N GLY A 44 6.33 4.93 -5.79
CA GLY A 44 6.67 6.36 -5.83
C GLY A 44 5.66 7.27 -6.55
N ASP A 45 4.57 6.72 -7.08
CA ASP A 45 3.50 7.49 -7.72
C ASP A 45 2.28 7.66 -6.79
N ASN A 46 1.14 8.14 -7.30
CA ASN A 46 -0.10 8.30 -6.55
C ASN A 46 -1.34 8.10 -7.43
N GLY A 47 -2.50 7.90 -6.80
CA GLY A 47 -3.76 7.69 -7.50
C GLY A 47 -4.23 8.90 -8.32
N GLY A 48 -3.77 10.11 -7.98
CA GLY A 48 -4.07 11.34 -8.70
C GLY A 48 -3.50 11.34 -10.11
N SER A 49 -2.20 11.04 -10.25
CA SER A 49 -1.51 10.95 -11.56
C SER A 49 -2.23 9.99 -12.50
N TRP A 50 -2.58 8.80 -12.02
CA TRP A 50 -3.26 7.78 -12.83
C TRP A 50 -4.70 8.14 -13.14
N SER A 51 -5.43 8.76 -12.20
CA SER A 51 -6.82 9.16 -12.46
C SER A 51 -6.94 10.12 -13.64
N GLN A 52 -5.98 11.04 -13.81
CA GLN A 52 -5.95 11.98 -14.93
C GLN A 52 -5.73 11.26 -16.26
N ILE A 53 -4.82 10.28 -16.30
CA ILE A 53 -4.56 9.47 -17.50
C ILE A 53 -5.80 8.63 -17.85
N LEU A 54 -6.37 7.92 -16.86
CA LEU A 54 -7.50 7.01 -17.05
C LEU A 54 -8.77 7.76 -17.49
N GLU A 55 -8.97 9.00 -17.06
CA GLU A 55 -10.06 9.86 -17.52
C GLU A 55 -9.98 10.19 -19.02
N THR A 56 -8.79 10.15 -19.64
CA THR A 56 -8.64 10.40 -21.08
C THR A 56 -9.03 9.22 -21.96
N LEU A 57 -9.10 8.01 -21.41
CA LEU A 57 -9.36 6.81 -22.20
C LEU A 57 -10.79 6.80 -22.77
N PRO A 58 -10.99 6.29 -24.01
CA PRO A 58 -12.30 6.19 -24.64
C PRO A 58 -13.11 4.98 -24.12
N LEU A 59 -13.24 4.87 -22.79
CA LEU A 59 -13.91 3.77 -22.09
C LEU A 59 -15.08 4.30 -21.25
N PRO A 60 -16.22 4.63 -21.89
CA PRO A 60 -17.28 5.41 -21.24
C PRO A 60 -18.01 4.67 -20.12
N ASN A 61 -17.99 3.33 -20.13
CA ASN A 61 -18.77 2.52 -19.19
C ASN A 61 -17.99 2.12 -17.92
N ILE A 62 -16.75 2.58 -17.77
CA ILE A 62 -15.85 2.20 -16.67
C ILE A 62 -15.78 3.30 -15.62
N LYS A 63 -16.01 2.91 -14.35
CA LYS A 63 -15.62 3.68 -13.17
C LYS A 63 -14.19 3.29 -12.78
N TRP A 64 -13.33 4.27 -12.54
CA TRP A 64 -11.98 4.01 -12.02
C TRP A 64 -11.89 4.42 -10.56
N ILE A 65 -11.33 3.55 -9.72
CA ILE A 65 -10.94 3.84 -8.34
C ILE A 65 -9.42 3.77 -8.28
N CYS A 66 -8.77 4.88 -8.02
CA CYS A 66 -7.31 5.01 -8.00
C CYS A 66 -6.89 5.37 -6.56
N PRO A 67 -6.70 4.38 -5.67
CA PRO A 67 -6.18 4.61 -4.33
C PRO A 67 -4.73 5.08 -4.39
N THR A 68 -4.24 5.68 -3.30
CA THR A 68 -2.82 6.04 -3.15
C THR A 68 -2.25 5.23 -1.99
N ALA A 69 -1.15 4.53 -2.24
CA ALA A 69 -0.44 3.76 -1.24
C ALA A 69 0.05 4.66 -0.08
N PRO A 70 0.21 4.13 1.14
CA PRO A 70 0.79 4.91 2.22
C PRO A 70 2.24 5.28 1.91
N SER A 71 2.69 6.41 2.47
CA SER A 71 4.12 6.75 2.49
C SER A 71 4.83 5.90 3.54
N ARG A 72 5.82 5.10 3.13
CA ARG A 72 6.60 4.23 4.02
C ARG A 72 8.08 4.20 3.62
N PRO A 73 9.01 3.92 4.55
CA PRO A 73 10.40 3.62 4.21
C PRO A 73 10.48 2.41 3.28
N ILE A 74 11.35 2.46 2.26
CA ILE A 74 11.55 1.37 1.31
C ILE A 74 12.97 0.85 1.42
N SER A 75 13.12 -0.45 1.69
CA SER A 75 14.40 -1.13 1.87
C SER A 75 15.29 -1.02 0.62
N LEU A 76 14.72 -1.20 -0.57
CA LEU A 76 15.39 -1.03 -1.87
C LEU A 76 15.99 0.37 -2.05
N PHE A 77 15.42 1.38 -1.40
CA PHE A 77 15.90 2.78 -1.44
C PHE A 77 16.72 3.16 -0.20
N GLY A 78 17.24 2.18 0.54
CA GLY A 78 18.01 2.43 1.77
C GLY A 78 17.18 3.10 2.88
N GLY A 79 15.87 2.83 2.91
CA GLY A 79 14.93 3.40 3.87
C GLY A 79 14.37 4.77 3.50
N PHE A 80 14.67 5.31 2.31
CA PHE A 80 14.06 6.56 1.86
C PHE A 80 12.54 6.40 1.71
N PRO A 81 11.72 7.33 2.23
CA PRO A 81 10.27 7.21 2.19
C PRO A 81 9.72 7.39 0.77
N SER A 82 8.81 6.51 0.38
CA SER A 82 8.08 6.58 -0.89
C SER A 82 6.67 6.01 -0.73
N THR A 83 5.79 6.29 -1.68
CA THR A 83 4.47 5.67 -1.74
C THR A 83 4.60 4.24 -2.24
N ALA A 84 4.30 3.27 -1.37
CA ALA A 84 4.40 1.85 -1.72
C ALA A 84 3.32 1.01 -1.03
N TRP A 85 2.85 -0.02 -1.72
CA TRP A 85 1.85 -0.96 -1.23
C TRP A 85 2.42 -1.93 -0.19
N PHE A 86 3.70 -2.28 -0.33
CA PHE A 86 4.49 -3.13 0.57
C PHE A 86 5.97 -2.74 0.43
N ASP A 87 6.80 -3.14 1.40
CA ASP A 87 8.25 -2.95 1.32
C ASP A 87 8.87 -3.92 0.30
N VAL A 88 9.96 -3.49 -0.34
CA VAL A 88 10.70 -4.28 -1.32
C VAL A 88 12.17 -4.16 -0.96
N VAL A 89 12.86 -5.29 -0.80
CA VAL A 89 14.29 -5.33 -0.44
C VAL A 89 15.15 -5.36 -1.70
N ASP A 90 14.81 -6.22 -2.65
CA ASP A 90 15.44 -6.33 -3.97
C ASP A 90 14.40 -6.69 -5.05
N LEU A 91 14.81 -6.70 -6.32
CA LEU A 91 13.92 -7.00 -7.47
C LEU A 91 14.12 -8.43 -8.02
N SER A 92 14.71 -9.33 -7.22
CA SER A 92 14.86 -10.74 -7.57
C SER A 92 13.62 -11.54 -7.14
N GLU A 93 13.35 -12.64 -7.82
CA GLU A 93 12.26 -13.55 -7.45
C GLU A 93 12.52 -14.27 -6.12
N ASP A 94 13.78 -14.30 -5.66
CA ASP A 94 14.19 -14.91 -4.39
C ASP A 94 14.16 -13.91 -3.21
N SER A 95 13.74 -12.66 -3.45
CA SER A 95 13.64 -11.64 -2.39
C SER A 95 12.60 -12.06 -1.34
N PRO A 96 12.84 -11.79 -0.05
CA PRO A 96 11.80 -12.01 0.95
C PRO A 96 10.62 -11.07 0.73
N ASP A 97 9.41 -11.62 0.79
CA ASP A 97 8.17 -10.86 0.71
C ASP A 97 7.85 -10.12 2.02
N ASP A 98 7.36 -8.88 1.91
CA ASP A 98 6.76 -8.13 3.02
C ASP A 98 5.30 -8.57 3.22
N GLU A 99 5.11 -9.77 3.78
CA GLU A 99 3.79 -10.37 4.05
C GLU A 99 2.89 -9.44 4.88
N GLU A 100 3.43 -8.76 5.90
CA GLU A 100 2.66 -7.81 6.72
C GLU A 100 2.18 -6.62 5.88
N GLY A 101 3.05 -6.07 5.03
CA GLY A 101 2.71 -4.99 4.12
C GLY A 101 1.71 -5.40 3.05
N LEU A 102 1.81 -6.62 2.53
CA LEU A 102 0.88 -7.20 1.57
C LEU A 102 -0.52 -7.37 2.19
N ASP A 103 -0.60 -7.97 3.37
CA ASP A 103 -1.85 -8.12 4.13
C ASP A 103 -2.49 -6.75 4.43
N ALA A 104 -1.68 -5.77 4.79
CA ALA A 104 -2.15 -4.41 5.03
C ALA A 104 -2.70 -3.74 3.74
N ALA A 105 -2.06 -3.98 2.59
CA ALA A 105 -2.53 -3.46 1.31
C ALA A 105 -3.86 -4.10 0.87
N VAL A 106 -4.06 -5.40 1.14
CA VAL A 106 -5.31 -6.12 0.83
C VAL A 106 -6.46 -5.64 1.72
N ALA A 107 -6.17 -5.25 2.97
CA ALA A 107 -7.18 -4.78 3.91
C ALA A 107 -7.72 -3.37 3.61
N HIS A 108 -7.13 -2.64 2.65
CA HIS A 108 -7.53 -1.28 2.24
C HIS A 108 -8.59 -1.27 1.13
#